data_AF-A0A2E8DYW1-F1
#
_entry.id   AF-A0A2E8DYW1-F1
#
_cell.length_a   1.000
_cell.length_b   1.000
_cell.length_c   1.000
_cell.angle_alpha   90.00
_cell.angle_beta   90.00
_cell.angle_gamma   90.00
#
_symmetry.space_group_name_H-M   'P 1'
#
loop_
_entity.id
_entity.type
_entity.pdbx_description
1 polymer ?
#
loop_
_entity_poly.entity_id
_entity_poly.type
_entity_poly.pdbx_seq_one_letter_code
_entity_poly.pdbx_strand_id
1 'polypeptide(L)'
;MIGEVAAVISALKALNDGINTIKQSAGNAGDLQAIVGRFAGASEKYQEVEKARTGRMSYKEALAMESAKRQLANFDRQLKDICLMQGQGNLYNSIKQRMEESRLAHEREVKRLRKQRAEMKKMLSYFGAGLFLWGSVMAFVWLFIWLYRSGSFNF
;
A
#
# COMPACT_ATOMS: atom_id res chain seq x y z
N MET A 1 6.72 -9.23 -5.41
CA MET A 1 5.53 -9.49 -6.24
C MET A 1 5.17 -8.22 -7.02
N ILE A 2 5.85 -7.99 -8.15
CA ILE A 2 5.48 -6.96 -9.14
C ILE A 2 4.11 -7.29 -9.77
N GLY A 3 3.74 -8.58 -9.78
CA GLY A 3 2.47 -9.07 -10.33
C GLY A 3 1.21 -8.48 -9.70
N GLU A 4 1.22 -8.19 -8.39
CA GLU A 4 0.04 -7.61 -7.72
C GLU A 4 -0.19 -6.15 -8.13
N VAL A 5 0.88 -5.34 -8.17
CA VAL A 5 0.82 -3.95 -8.66
C VAL A 5 0.47 -3.93 -10.16
N ALA A 6 1.01 -4.88 -10.94
CA ALA A 6 0.66 -5.03 -12.35
C ALA A 6 -0.81 -5.44 -12.55
N ALA A 7 -1.37 -6.27 -11.66
CA ALA A 7 -2.78 -6.66 -11.69
C ALA A 7 -3.71 -5.48 -11.36
N VAL A 8 -3.30 -4.57 -10.47
CA VAL A 8 -4.04 -3.32 -10.22
C VAL A 8 -4.01 -2.44 -11.47
N ILE A 9 -2.83 -2.24 -12.07
CA ILE A 9 -2.71 -1.41 -13.29
C ILE A 9 -3.51 -2.00 -14.46
N SER A 10 -3.50 -3.33 -14.64
CA SER A 10 -4.27 -3.96 -15.71
C SER A 10 -5.78 -3.83 -15.48
N ALA A 11 -6.24 -3.98 -14.24
CA ALA A 11 -7.64 -3.74 -13.87
C ALA A 11 -8.05 -2.27 -14.14
N LEU A 12 -7.19 -1.30 -13.83
CA LEU A 12 -7.43 0.11 -14.09
C LEU A 12 -7.44 0.46 -15.57
N LYS A 13 -6.58 -0.19 -16.37
CA LYS A 13 -6.59 -0.05 -17.82
C LYS A 13 -7.90 -0.58 -18.42
N ALA A 14 -8.32 -1.77 -18.00
CA ALA A 14 -9.60 -2.37 -18.42
C ALA A 14 -10.81 -1.51 -18.01
N LEU A 15 -10.73 -0.81 -16.88
CA LEU A 15 -11.72 0.15 -16.43
C LEU A 15 -11.80 1.39 -17.32
N ASN A 16 -10.64 1.97 -17.64
CA ASN A 16 -10.56 3.14 -18.51
C ASN A 16 -11.09 2.81 -19.92
N ASP A 17 -10.70 1.65 -20.45
CA ASP A 17 -11.18 1.17 -21.75
C ASP A 17 -12.69 0.93 -21.73
N GLY A 18 -13.22 0.29 -20.67
CA GLY A 18 -14.65 0.09 -20.52
C GLY A 18 -15.43 1.40 -20.45
N ILE A 19 -14.95 2.41 -19.71
CA ILE A 19 -15.62 3.71 -19.64
C ILE A 19 -15.68 4.38 -21.02
N ASN A 20 -14.62 4.27 -21.81
CA ASN A 20 -14.61 4.79 -23.17
C ASN A 20 -15.63 4.05 -24.04
N THR A 21 -15.78 2.74 -23.85
CA THR A 21 -16.83 1.96 -24.51
C THR A 21 -18.24 2.42 -24.12
N ILE A 22 -18.51 2.70 -22.83
CA ILE A 22 -19.83 3.22 -22.39
C ILE A 22 -20.08 4.64 -22.89
N LYS A 23 -19.05 5.48 -22.97
CA LYS A 23 -19.20 6.82 -23.55
C LYS A 23 -19.58 6.76 -25.03
N GLN A 24 -19.08 5.75 -25.76
CA GLN A 24 -19.36 5.55 -27.17
C GLN A 24 -20.67 4.78 -27.41
N SER A 25 -20.99 3.83 -26.54
CA SER A 25 -22.21 3.02 -26.57
C SER A 25 -23.25 3.69 -25.67
N ALA A 26 -24.09 4.54 -26.26
CA ALA A 26 -25.09 5.32 -25.55
C ALA A 26 -25.95 4.49 -24.58
N GLY A 27 -25.59 4.51 -23.29
CA GLY A 27 -26.59 4.46 -22.21
C GLY A 27 -27.11 3.10 -21.76
N ASN A 28 -26.37 1.99 -21.88
CA ASN A 28 -26.82 0.74 -21.25
C ASN A 28 -26.50 0.74 -19.74
N ALA A 29 -27.55 0.81 -18.91
CA ALA A 29 -27.48 0.74 -17.46
C ALA A 29 -26.76 -0.53 -16.92
N GLY A 30 -26.85 -1.65 -17.66
CA GLY A 30 -26.16 -2.90 -17.33
C GLY A 30 -24.63 -2.81 -17.45
N ASP A 31 -24.15 -2.08 -18.47
CA ASP A 31 -22.72 -1.86 -18.67
C ASP A 31 -22.17 -0.96 -17.56
N LEU A 32 -22.94 0.05 -17.15
CA LEU A 32 -22.56 0.94 -16.06
C LEU A 32 -22.37 0.17 -14.75
N GLN A 33 -23.29 -0.74 -14.40
CA GLN A 33 -23.13 -1.60 -13.23
C GLN A 33 -21.92 -2.55 -13.33
N ALA A 34 -21.66 -3.12 -14.51
CA ALA A 34 -20.52 -3.99 -14.71
C ALA A 34 -19.18 -3.25 -14.52
N ILE A 35 -19.07 -2.03 -15.06
CA ILE A 35 -17.87 -1.20 -14.89
C ILE A 35 -17.72 -0.76 -13.44
N VAL A 36 -18.81 -0.38 -12.79
CA VAL A 36 -18.83 -0.07 -11.36
C VAL A 36 -18.30 -1.23 -10.52
N GLY A 37 -18.73 -2.46 -10.81
CA GLY A 37 -18.23 -3.65 -10.12
C GLY A 37 -16.73 -3.84 -10.33
N ARG A 38 -16.26 -3.62 -11.56
CA ARG A 38 -14.81 -3.64 -11.87
C ARG A 38 -14.05 -2.54 -11.12
N PHE A 39 -14.65 -1.36 -10.94
CA PHE A 39 -14.05 -0.24 -10.23
C PHE A 39 -13.90 -0.54 -8.75
N ALA A 40 -14.96 -1.07 -8.13
CA ALA A 40 -14.92 -1.53 -6.74
C ALA A 40 -13.81 -2.58 -6.54
N GLY A 41 -13.73 -3.59 -7.41
CA GLY A 41 -12.68 -4.61 -7.34
C GLY A 41 -11.26 -4.06 -7.59
N ALA A 42 -11.08 -3.08 -8.49
CA ALA A 42 -9.78 -2.46 -8.71
C ALA A 42 -9.35 -1.58 -7.52
N SER A 43 -10.31 -0.86 -6.90
CA SER A 43 -10.09 -0.07 -5.70
C SER A 43 -9.73 -0.96 -4.50
N GLU A 44 -10.39 -2.09 -4.35
CA GLU A 44 -10.10 -3.09 -3.31
C GLU A 44 -8.70 -3.69 -3.49
N LYS A 45 -8.36 -4.17 -4.69
CA LYS A 45 -7.01 -4.67 -4.99
C LYS A 45 -5.93 -3.60 -4.75
N TYR A 46 -6.20 -2.35 -5.10
CA TYR A 46 -5.28 -1.23 -4.79
C TYR A 46 -5.05 -1.11 -3.29
N GLN A 47 -6.13 -1.14 -2.49
CA GLN A 47 -6.05 -1.07 -1.03
C GLN A 47 -5.31 -2.28 -0.43
N GLU A 48 -5.59 -3.50 -0.89
CA GLU A 48 -4.88 -4.70 -0.44
C GLU A 48 -3.37 -4.61 -0.69
N VAL A 49 -2.96 -4.17 -1.89
CA VAL A 49 -1.56 -3.99 -2.25
C VAL A 49 -0.93 -2.85 -1.44
N GLU A 50 -1.64 -1.75 -1.20
CA GLU A 50 -1.17 -0.66 -0.35
C GLU A 50 -0.93 -1.15 1.10
N LYS A 51 -1.86 -1.94 1.65
CA LYS A 51 -1.74 -2.55 2.99
C LYS A 51 -0.54 -3.49 3.06
N ALA A 52 -0.43 -4.42 2.12
CA ALA A 52 0.62 -5.41 2.08
C ALA A 52 2.02 -4.79 1.93
N ARG A 53 2.13 -3.71 1.14
CA ARG A 53 3.40 -3.07 0.79
C ARG A 53 3.71 -1.82 1.61
N THR A 54 2.86 -1.44 2.57
CA THR A 54 3.11 -0.30 3.48
C THR A 54 4.52 -0.43 4.10
N GLY A 55 5.41 0.52 3.80
CA GLY A 55 6.79 0.56 4.32
C GLY A 55 7.78 -0.45 3.71
N ARG A 56 7.41 -1.18 2.64
CA ARG A 56 8.28 -2.12 1.89
C ARG A 56 8.24 -1.90 0.37
N MET A 57 7.63 -0.82 -0.11
CA MET A 57 7.59 -0.52 -1.54
C MET A 57 8.96 -0.06 -2.04
N SER A 58 9.41 -0.67 -3.15
CA SER A 58 10.48 -0.09 -3.97
C SER A 58 9.97 1.18 -4.67
N TYR A 59 10.86 2.12 -4.99
CA TYR A 59 10.52 3.39 -5.65
C TYR A 59 9.64 3.20 -6.90
N LYS A 60 9.93 2.18 -7.73
CA LYS A 60 9.16 1.84 -8.93
C LYS A 60 7.73 1.38 -8.60
N GLU A 61 7.55 0.64 -7.51
CA GLU A 61 6.24 0.17 -7.05
C GLU A 61 5.43 1.31 -6.43
N ALA A 62 6.09 2.20 -5.67
CA ALA A 62 5.46 3.40 -5.13
C ALA A 62 4.97 4.33 -6.25
N LEU A 63 5.79 4.54 -7.30
CA LEU A 63 5.40 5.34 -8.47
C LEU A 63 4.22 4.70 -9.23
N ALA A 64 4.23 3.37 -9.39
CA ALA A 64 3.14 2.62 -10.00
C ALA A 64 1.84 2.70 -9.18
N MET A 65 1.93 2.70 -7.85
CA MET A 65 0.77 2.91 -6.97
C MET A 65 0.28 4.37 -7.01
N GLU A 66 1.18 5.35 -7.12
CA GLU A 66 0.81 6.76 -7.33
C GLU A 66 0.04 6.94 -8.65
N SER A 67 0.52 6.33 -9.74
CA SER A 67 -0.15 6.40 -11.03
C SER A 67 -1.49 5.65 -11.02
N ALA A 68 -1.57 4.50 -10.35
CA ALA A 68 -2.82 3.77 -10.14
C ALA A 68 -3.85 4.61 -9.36
N LYS A 69 -3.42 5.32 -8.31
CA LYS A 69 -4.27 6.25 -7.55
C LYS A 69 -4.83 7.38 -8.42
N ARG A 70 -3.99 7.96 -9.29
CA ARG A 70 -4.43 8.99 -10.25
C ARG A 70 -5.42 8.43 -11.26
N GLN A 71 -5.20 7.21 -11.76
CA GLN A 71 -6.14 6.54 -12.68
C GLN A 71 -7.48 6.24 -12.01
N LEU A 72 -7.50 5.76 -10.75
CA LEU A 72 -8.72 5.59 -9.96
C LEU A 72 -9.49 6.91 -9.79
N ALA A 73 -8.80 8.01 -9.49
CA ALA A 73 -9.43 9.32 -9.32
C ALA A 73 -9.99 9.87 -10.64
N ASN A 74 -9.28 9.67 -11.75
CA ASN A 74 -9.77 10.05 -13.08
C ASN A 74 -10.98 9.21 -13.47
N PHE A 75 -10.97 7.91 -13.18
CA PHE A 75 -12.09 7.02 -13.40
C PHE A 75 -13.32 7.46 -12.61
N ASP A 76 -13.18 7.79 -11.32
CA ASP A 76 -14.30 8.26 -10.48
C ASP A 76 -14.97 9.51 -11.06
N ARG A 77 -14.19 10.47 -11.54
CA ARG A 77 -14.72 11.66 -12.23
C ARG A 77 -15.49 11.29 -13.49
N GLN A 78 -14.93 10.43 -14.33
CA GLN A 78 -15.59 10.00 -15.57
C GLN A 78 -16.84 9.18 -15.31
N LEU A 79 -16.82 8.31 -14.29
CA LEU A 79 -17.98 7.55 -13.86
C LEU A 79 -19.08 8.50 -13.38
N LYS A 80 -18.73 9.51 -12.58
CA LYS A 80 -19.67 10.54 -12.12
C LYS A 80 -20.32 11.26 -13.29
N ASP A 81 -19.53 11.71 -14.27
CA ASP A 81 -20.03 12.42 -15.44
C ASP A 81 -21.02 11.55 -16.24
N ILE A 82 -20.67 10.27 -16.48
CA ILE A 82 -21.55 9.32 -17.16
C ILE A 82 -22.83 9.06 -16.36
N CYS A 83 -22.72 8.83 -15.04
CA CYS A 83 -23.88 8.58 -14.18
C CYS A 83 -24.84 9.77 -14.17
N LEU A 84 -24.31 11.00 -14.14
CA LEU A 84 -25.11 12.22 -14.19
C LEU A 84 -25.76 12.41 -15.57
N MET A 85 -25.02 12.16 -16.65
CA MET A 85 -25.56 12.21 -18.02
C MET A 85 -26.66 11.18 -18.25
N GLN A 86 -26.59 10.01 -17.62
CA GLN A 86 -27.58 8.93 -17.76
C GLN A 86 -28.74 9.03 -16.75
N GLY A 87 -28.79 10.09 -15.92
CA GLY A 87 -29.83 10.24 -14.89
C GLY A 87 -29.74 9.21 -13.75
N GLN A 88 -28.67 8.42 -13.67
CA GLN A 88 -28.44 7.38 -12.67
C GLN A 88 -27.56 7.86 -11.50
N GLY A 89 -27.86 9.05 -10.96
CA GLY A 89 -27.14 9.61 -9.81
C GLY A 89 -27.20 8.73 -8.55
N ASN A 90 -28.28 7.96 -8.39
CA ASN A 90 -28.43 7.00 -7.28
C ASN A 90 -27.40 5.88 -7.32
N LEU A 91 -27.05 5.38 -8.51
CA LEU A 91 -26.04 4.34 -8.65
C LEU A 91 -24.68 4.88 -8.18
N TYR A 92 -24.29 6.07 -8.65
CA TYR A 92 -23.06 6.73 -8.20
C TYR A 92 -22.99 6.90 -6.68
N ASN A 93 -24.06 7.39 -6.06
CA ASN A 93 -24.11 7.60 -4.61
C ASN A 93 -23.98 6.29 -3.83
N SER A 94 -24.67 5.22 -4.26
CA SER A 94 -24.59 3.92 -3.60
C SER A 94 -23.18 3.30 -3.63
N ILE A 95 -22.46 3.50 -4.74
CA ILE A 95 -21.08 3.05 -4.90
C ILE A 95 -20.15 3.87 -4.03
N LYS A 96 -20.34 5.19 -4.03
CA LYS A 96 -19.51 6.10 -3.26
C LYS A 96 -19.65 5.82 -1.76
N GLN A 97 -20.87 5.57 -1.29
CA GLN A 97 -21.13 5.18 0.09
C GLN A 97 -20.42 3.87 0.46
N ARG A 98 -20.54 2.83 -0.37
CA ARG A 98 -19.81 1.56 -0.17
C ARG A 98 -18.29 1.74 -0.20
N MET A 99 -17.78 2.58 -1.09
CA MET A 99 -16.35 2.88 -1.15
C MET A 99 -15.87 3.69 0.06
N GLU A 100 -16.67 4.61 0.58
CA GLU A 100 -16.33 5.37 1.79
C GLU A 100 -16.22 4.46 3.01
N GLU A 101 -17.14 3.50 3.16
CA GLU A 101 -17.06 2.47 4.20
C GLU A 101 -15.76 1.66 4.09
N SER A 102 -15.41 1.18 2.88
CA SER A 102 -14.14 0.46 2.66
C SER A 102 -12.91 1.33 2.89
N ARG A 103 -12.93 2.61 2.49
CA ARG A 103 -11.82 3.54 2.72
C ARG A 103 -11.60 3.83 4.20
N LEU A 104 -12.67 4.01 4.97
CA LEU A 104 -12.59 4.22 6.42
C LEU A 104 -12.01 2.99 7.12
N ALA A 105 -12.39 1.78 6.70
CA ALA A 105 -11.81 0.55 7.20
C ALA A 105 -10.32 0.46 6.86
N HIS A 106 -9.96 0.72 5.60
CA HIS A 106 -8.59 0.66 5.12
C HIS A 106 -7.67 1.67 5.83
N GLU A 107 -8.11 2.91 6.04
CA GLU A 107 -7.31 3.93 6.71
C GLU A 107 -7.01 3.57 8.18
N ARG A 108 -8.00 2.99 8.88
CA ARG A 108 -7.82 2.51 10.26
C ARG A 108 -6.78 1.40 10.33
N GLU A 109 -6.81 0.47 9.37
CA GLU A 109 -5.85 -0.64 9.31
C GLU A 109 -4.44 -0.19 8.95
N VAL A 110 -4.29 0.68 7.94
CA VAL A 110 -2.98 1.22 7.55
C VAL A 110 -2.34 2.01 8.70
N LYS A 111 -3.13 2.81 9.43
CA LYS A 111 -2.65 3.52 10.64
C LYS A 111 -2.19 2.56 11.73
N ARG A 112 -2.91 1.46 11.97
CA ARG A 112 -2.51 0.41 12.94
C ARG A 112 -1.20 -0.25 12.52
N LEU A 113 -1.06 -0.65 11.27
CA LEU A 113 0.15 -1.29 10.74
C LEU A 113 1.37 -0.36 10.79
N ARG A 114 1.20 0.93 10.49
CA ARG A 114 2.29 1.92 10.61
C ARG A 114 2.75 2.09 12.06
N LYS A 115 1.82 2.16 13.02
CA LYS A 115 2.14 2.27 14.46
C LYS A 115 2.91 1.05 14.96
N GLN A 116 2.41 -0.15 14.71
CA GLN A 116 3.07 -1.40 15.12
C GLN A 116 4.50 -1.50 14.58
N ARG A 117 4.73 -1.12 13.32
CA ARG A 117 6.08 -1.15 12.73
C ARG A 117 7.00 -0.09 13.30
N ALA A 118 6.50 1.10 13.63
CA ALA A 118 7.28 2.13 14.30
C ALA A 118 7.72 1.66 15.70
N GLU A 119 6.85 0.97 16.43
CA GLU A 119 7.14 0.38 17.73
C GLU A 119 8.16 -0.76 17.65
N MET A 120 8.02 -1.68 16.68
CA MET A 120 9.02 -2.73 16.46
C MET A 120 10.40 -2.18 16.12
N LYS A 121 10.49 -1.14 15.27
CA LYS A 121 11.78 -0.54 14.89
C LYS A 121 12.45 0.14 16.08
N LYS A 122 11.66 0.78 16.96
CA LYS A 122 12.16 1.35 18.23
C LYS A 122 12.67 0.25 19.16
N MET A 123 11.90 -0.82 19.38
CA MET A 123 12.36 -1.95 20.19
C MET A 123 13.67 -2.54 19.64
N LEU A 124 13.74 -2.84 18.35
CA LEU A 124 14.94 -3.41 17.74
C LEU A 124 16.17 -2.50 17.90
N SER A 125 15.98 -1.18 17.80
CA SER A 125 17.04 -0.20 18.03
C SER A 125 17.52 -0.19 19.49
N TYR A 126 16.60 -0.30 20.46
CA TYR A 126 16.95 -0.36 21.87
C TYR A 126 17.66 -1.67 22.23
N PHE A 127 17.15 -2.81 21.75
CA PHE A 127 17.81 -4.11 21.93
C PHE A 127 19.17 -4.17 21.24
N GLY A 128 19.29 -3.62 20.02
CA GLY A 128 20.55 -3.52 19.29
C GLY A 128 21.57 -2.63 19.99
N ALA A 129 21.16 -1.47 20.50
CA ALA A 129 22.03 -0.60 21.29
C ALA A 129 22.49 -1.28 22.60
N GLY A 130 21.59 -1.99 23.29
CA GLY A 130 21.92 -2.73 24.52
C GLY A 130 22.92 -3.87 24.28
N LEU A 131 22.71 -4.67 23.24
CA LEU A 131 23.64 -5.75 22.85
C LEU A 131 24.99 -5.21 22.39
N PHE A 132 25.02 -4.09 21.67
CA PHE A 132 26.26 -3.46 21.22
C PHE A 132 27.07 -2.91 22.41
N LEU A 133 26.40 -2.29 23.39
CA LEU A 133 27.05 -1.78 24.60
C LEU A 133 27.61 -2.93 25.46
N TRP A 134 26.84 -4.00 25.64
CA TRP A 134 27.28 -5.19 26.37
C TRP A 134 28.44 -5.92 25.66
N GLY A 135 28.33 -6.06 24.33
CA GLY A 135 29.36 -6.66 23.50
C GLY A 135 30.66 -5.87 23.51
N SER A 136 30.62 -4.53 23.54
CA SER A 136 31.84 -3.71 23.62
C SER A 136 32.55 -3.88 24.96
N VAL A 137 31.81 -3.89 26.07
CA VAL A 137 32.38 -4.10 27.42
C VAL A 137 33.04 -5.47 27.52
N MET A 138 32.38 -6.52 27.03
CA MET A 138 32.94 -7.88 27.02
C MET A 138 34.17 -7.99 26.11
N ALA A 139 34.18 -7.31 24.97
CA ALA A 139 35.33 -7.26 24.07
C ALA A 139 36.53 -6.58 24.75
N PHE A 140 36.33 -5.48 25.48
CA PHE A 140 37.41 -4.82 26.23
C PHE A 140 37.97 -5.70 27.34
N VAL A 141 37.12 -6.40 28.10
CA VAL A 141 37.56 -7.33 29.16
C VAL A 141 38.39 -8.47 28.55
N TRP A 142 37.97 -9.02 27.42
CA TRP A 142 38.69 -10.11 26.75
C TRP A 142 40.05 -9.64 26.20
N LEU A 143 40.11 -8.44 25.63
CA LEU A 143 41.35 -7.81 25.17
C LEU A 143 42.31 -7.56 26.34
N PHE A 144 41.79 -7.13 27.49
CA PHE A 144 42.59 -6.89 28.68
C PHE A 144 43.18 -8.19 29.24
N ILE A 145 42.39 -9.26 29.31
CA ILE A 145 42.84 -10.59 29.73
C ILE A 145 43.88 -11.14 28.74
N TRP A 146 43.66 -10.97 27.44
CA TRP A 146 44.60 -11.41 26.41
C TRP A 146 45.94 -10.67 26.50
N LEU A 147 45.93 -9.35 26.67
CA LEU A 147 47.13 -8.54 26.88
C LEU A 147 47.88 -8.93 28.15
N TYR A 148 47.18 -9.15 29.27
CA TYR A 148 47.79 -9.65 30.51
C TYR A 148 48.45 -11.02 30.31
N ARG A 149 47.79 -11.93 29.58
CA ARG A 149 48.34 -13.25 29.30
C ARG A 149 49.52 -13.22 28.34
N SER A 150 49.51 -12.32 27.36
CA SER A 150 50.62 -12.15 26.41
C SER A 150 51.82 -11.41 27.04
N GLY A 151 51.59 -10.54 28.02
CA GLY A 151 52.65 -9.85 28.78
C GLY A 151 53.39 -10.75 29.78
N SER A 152 52.71 -11.76 30.33
CA SER A 152 53.31 -12.71 31.29
C SER A 152 54.21 -13.78 30.64
N PHE A 153 54.29 -13.85 29.30
CA PHE A 153 55.09 -14.85 28.56
C PHE A 153 56.43 -14.30 28.04
N ASN A 154 56.79 -13.05 28.37
CA ASN A 154 58.08 -12.42 28.03
C ASN A 154 58.96 -12.20 29.28
N PHE A 155 59.09 -13.22 30.13
CA PHE A 155 60.17 -13.33 31.12
C PHE A 155 60.52 -14.79 31.37
#